data_AF-A0A931SMD1-F1
#
_entry.id   AF-A0A931SMD1-F1
#
_cell.length_a   1.000
_cell.length_b   1.000
_cell.length_c   1.000
_cell.angle_alpha   90.00
_cell.angle_beta   90.00
_cell.angle_gamma   90.00
#
_symmetry.space_group_name_H-M   'P 1'
#
loop_
_entity.id
_entity.type
_entity.pdbx_description
1 polymer ?
#
loop_
_entity_poly.entity_id
_entity_poly.type
_entity_poly.pdbx_seq_one_letter_code
_entity_poly.pdbx_strand_id
1 'polypeptide(L)'
;MKRKNLLIGAAFLAILAILGAGQQKLEQTAAAQARGQVMAPRFEVDPTFPKPLPNGWYQGQSIGLWVDASDHVWIVHRPDVLDAVEGAAAQNPPTGECCKNAPPILEFDQAGNVLRSWGGSDGPGYEWPESNHGINIDGKGFVWIGGNGMNDGHVLKFTQDGKFVAMIGRADVPTPDSLSKDRFHRV
;
A
#
# COMPACT_ATOMS: atom_id res chain seq x y z
N MET A 1 1.33 60.23 -55.38
CA MET A 1 2.03 59.86 -54.12
C MET A 1 1.09 59.41 -53.00
N LYS A 2 -0.06 60.07 -52.74
CA LYS A 2 -0.96 59.74 -51.61
C LYS A 2 -1.53 58.31 -51.60
N ARG A 3 -1.90 57.75 -52.76
CA ARG A 3 -2.53 56.41 -52.87
C ARG A 3 -1.56 55.26 -52.56
N LYS A 4 -0.28 55.39 -52.93
CA LYS A 4 0.78 54.42 -52.63
C LYS A 4 1.04 54.34 -51.13
N ASN A 5 1.13 55.48 -50.45
CA ASN A 5 1.35 55.54 -49.01
C ASN A 5 0.16 54.95 -48.23
N LEU A 6 -1.07 55.16 -48.73
CA LEU A 6 -2.28 54.55 -48.15
C LEU A 6 -2.27 53.02 -48.25
N LEU A 7 -1.85 52.48 -49.40
CA LEU A 7 -1.73 51.04 -49.63
C LEU A 7 -0.63 50.41 -48.76
N ILE A 8 0.50 51.09 -48.60
CA ILE A 8 1.59 50.65 -47.71
C ILE A 8 1.13 50.62 -46.25
N GLY A 9 0.43 51.65 -45.78
CA GLY A 9 -0.12 51.69 -44.42
C GLY A 9 -1.17 50.61 -44.17
N ALA A 10 -2.06 50.37 -45.13
CA ALA A 10 -3.05 49.30 -45.04
C ALA A 10 -2.42 47.90 -45.02
N ALA A 11 -1.40 47.67 -45.86
CA ALA A 11 -0.65 46.42 -45.86
C ALA A 11 0.09 46.19 -44.53
N PHE A 12 0.67 47.25 -43.95
CA PHE A 12 1.33 47.17 -42.65
C PHE A 12 0.37 46.81 -41.51
N LEU A 13 -0.81 47.44 -41.47
CA LEU A 13 -1.85 47.11 -40.49
C LEU A 13 -2.39 45.68 -40.66
N ALA A 14 -2.55 45.21 -41.90
CA ALA A 14 -2.96 43.83 -42.18
C ALA A 14 -1.92 42.82 -41.67
N ILE A 15 -0.62 43.08 -41.89
CA ILE A 15 0.46 42.24 -41.39
C ILE A 15 0.47 42.21 -39.85
N LEU A 16 0.32 43.37 -39.18
CA LEU A 16 0.24 43.43 -37.72
C LEU A 16 -0.95 42.64 -37.16
N ALA A 17 -2.12 42.73 -37.81
CA ALA A 17 -3.30 41.97 -37.41
C ALA A 17 -3.10 40.45 -37.58
N ILE A 18 -2.48 40.02 -38.69
CA ILE A 18 -2.15 38.61 -38.94
C ILE A 18 -1.13 38.09 -37.91
N LEU A 19 -0.10 38.87 -37.61
CA LEU A 19 0.91 38.52 -36.61
C LEU A 19 0.29 38.42 -35.20
N GLY A 20 -0.58 39.37 -34.82
CA GLY A 20 -1.28 39.35 -33.55
C GLY A 20 -2.20 38.14 -33.40
N ALA A 21 -2.98 37.81 -34.44
CA ALA A 21 -3.83 36.63 -34.45
C ALA A 21 -3.01 35.32 -34.42
N GLY A 22 -1.87 35.30 -35.13
CA GLY A 22 -0.93 34.18 -35.13
C GLY A 22 -0.31 33.94 -33.76
N GLN A 23 0.16 35.00 -33.09
CA GLN A 23 0.71 34.94 -31.74
C GLN A 23 -0.33 34.42 -30.74
N GLN A 24 -1.56 34.95 -30.79
CA GLN A 24 -2.63 34.54 -29.87
C GLN A 24 -3.00 33.06 -30.04
N LYS A 25 -3.00 32.54 -31.28
CA LYS A 25 -3.26 31.12 -31.55
C LYS A 25 -2.11 30.21 -31.07
N LEU A 26 -0.87 30.67 -31.21
CA LEU A 26 0.31 29.95 -30.70
C LEU A 26 0.32 29.92 -29.17
N GLU A 27 0.03 31.04 -28.50
CA GLU A 27 -0.07 31.12 -27.04
C GLU A 27 -1.18 30.23 -26.48
N GLN A 28 -2.36 30.21 -27.11
CA GLN A 28 -3.45 29.31 -26.72
C GLN A 28 -3.06 27.84 -26.86
N THR A 29 -2.34 27.48 -27.92
CA THR A 29 -1.85 26.12 -28.14
C THR A 29 -0.80 25.74 -27.09
N ALA A 30 0.14 26.63 -26.80
CA ALA A 30 1.17 26.42 -25.77
C ALA A 30 0.57 26.29 -24.37
N ALA A 31 -0.40 27.13 -24.01
CA ALA A 31 -1.11 27.05 -22.73
C ALA A 31 -1.94 25.75 -22.60
N ALA A 32 -2.55 25.29 -23.69
CA ALA A 32 -3.25 24.01 -23.72
C ALA A 32 -2.29 22.81 -23.53
N GLN A 33 -1.08 22.87 -24.10
CA GLN A 33 -0.06 21.84 -23.88
C GLN A 33 0.57 21.89 -22.48
N ALA A 34 0.72 23.08 -21.89
CA ALA A 34 1.25 23.25 -20.53
C ALA A 34 0.32 22.66 -19.45
N ARG A 35 -1.00 22.67 -19.68
CA ARG A 35 -1.99 22.00 -18.80
C ARG A 35 -1.83 20.48 -18.72
N GLY A 36 -1.02 19.88 -19.60
CA GLY A 36 -0.70 18.45 -19.61
C GLY A 36 0.58 18.08 -18.87
N GLN A 37 1.34 19.04 -18.33
CA GLN A 37 2.48 18.74 -17.45
C GLN A 37 1.94 18.39 -16.07
N VAL A 38 1.47 17.14 -15.91
CA VAL A 38 1.17 16.56 -14.60
C VAL A 38 2.49 16.45 -13.86
N MET A 39 2.76 17.42 -12.98
CA MET A 39 3.83 17.27 -12.00
C MET A 39 3.51 16.04 -11.15
N ALA A 40 4.43 15.08 -11.11
CA ALA A 40 4.28 13.93 -10.24
C ALA A 40 4.08 14.41 -8.78
N PRO A 41 3.19 13.78 -7.99
CA PRO A 41 3.06 14.09 -6.58
C PRO A 41 4.43 14.01 -5.90
N ARG A 42 4.74 15.02 -5.07
CA ARG A 42 5.87 14.96 -4.15
C ARG A 42 5.37 14.34 -2.86
N PHE A 43 6.05 13.31 -2.39
CA PHE A 43 5.75 12.66 -1.13
C PHE A 43 6.68 13.20 -0.04
N GLU A 44 6.12 13.44 1.14
CA GLU A 44 6.86 13.79 2.34
C GLU A 44 6.60 12.69 3.38
N VAL A 45 7.60 12.43 4.22
CA VAL A 45 7.47 11.46 5.30
C VAL A 45 6.60 12.09 6.40
N ASP A 46 5.58 11.36 6.85
CA ASP A 46 4.90 11.67 8.10
C ASP A 46 5.63 10.99 9.27
N PRO A 47 6.36 11.73 10.13
CA PRO A 47 7.09 11.15 11.25
C PRO A 47 6.18 10.76 12.42
N THR A 48 4.88 11.08 12.37
CA THR A 48 3.92 10.81 13.44
C THR A 48 3.07 9.55 13.20
N PHE A 49 3.25 8.90 12.05
CA PHE A 49 2.57 7.68 11.68
C PHE A 49 3.51 6.45 11.68
N PRO A 50 3.08 5.29 12.23
CA PRO A 50 1.92 5.12 13.10
C PRO A 50 2.19 5.73 14.49
N LYS A 51 1.14 5.90 15.30
CA LYS A 51 1.32 6.24 16.72
C LYS A 51 1.99 5.07 17.46
N PRO A 52 2.59 5.31 18.64
CA PRO A 52 3.08 4.23 19.49
C PRO A 52 2.01 3.16 19.68
N LEU A 53 2.38 1.89 19.44
CA LEU A 53 1.44 0.79 19.55
C LEU A 53 0.91 0.65 20.98
N PRO A 54 -0.38 0.31 21.16
CA PRO A 54 -0.93 0.07 22.48
C PRO A 54 -0.29 -1.16 23.12
N ASN A 55 -0.53 -1.35 24.42
CA ASN A 55 -0.16 -2.55 25.17
C ASN A 55 1.35 -2.83 25.30
N GLY A 56 2.24 -1.86 25.00
CA GLY A 56 3.70 -2.10 25.02
C GLY A 56 4.15 -3.03 23.89
N TRP A 57 3.41 -2.98 22.77
CA TRP A 57 3.70 -3.78 21.60
C TRP A 57 4.86 -3.22 20.79
N TYR A 58 5.61 -4.14 20.20
CA TYR A 58 6.63 -3.84 19.22
C TYR A 58 6.29 -4.55 17.90
N GLN A 59 6.34 -3.78 16.81
CA GLN A 59 6.15 -4.27 15.46
C GLN A 59 7.47 -4.83 14.94
N GLY A 60 7.47 -6.09 14.54
CA GLY A 60 8.61 -6.69 13.85
C GLY A 60 8.69 -6.26 12.40
N GLN A 61 9.20 -7.15 11.54
CA GLN A 61 9.38 -6.84 10.13
C GLN A 61 8.05 -6.61 9.41
N SER A 62 7.78 -5.38 8.97
CA SER A 62 6.68 -5.06 8.06
C SER A 62 6.92 -5.71 6.72
N ILE A 63 6.11 -6.70 6.35
CA ILE A 63 6.35 -7.54 5.17
C ILE A 63 5.26 -7.39 4.11
N GLY A 64 4.05 -6.99 4.50
CA GLY A 64 2.97 -6.64 3.60
C GLY A 64 2.17 -5.45 4.10
N LEU A 65 1.63 -4.68 3.17
CA LEU A 65 0.83 -3.49 3.41
C LEU A 65 -0.33 -3.43 2.41
N TRP A 66 -1.49 -2.98 2.86
CA TRP A 66 -2.62 -2.64 2.00
C TRP A 66 -3.39 -1.42 2.55
N VAL A 67 -4.07 -0.68 1.67
CA VAL A 67 -5.00 0.39 2.08
C VAL A 67 -6.39 0.00 1.61
N ASP A 68 -7.34 -0.09 2.54
CA ASP A 68 -8.71 -0.49 2.22
C ASP A 68 -9.58 0.69 1.74
N ALA A 69 -10.85 0.40 1.42
CA ALA A 69 -11.78 1.40 0.90
C ALA A 69 -12.19 2.50 1.92
N SER A 70 -11.83 2.34 3.19
CA SER A 70 -12.03 3.35 4.25
C SER A 70 -10.75 4.15 4.52
N ASP A 71 -9.74 4.02 3.66
CA ASP A 71 -8.39 4.56 3.85
C ASP A 71 -7.71 4.07 5.15
N HIS A 72 -8.09 2.89 5.63
CA HIS A 72 -7.37 2.26 6.73
C HIS A 72 -6.13 1.54 6.19
N VAL A 73 -5.03 1.69 6.91
CA VAL A 73 -3.75 1.06 6.57
C VAL A 73 -3.66 -0.28 7.29
N TRP A 74 -3.55 -1.36 6.54
CA TRP A 74 -3.37 -2.71 7.06
C TRP A 74 -1.91 -3.13 6.88
N ILE A 75 -1.32 -3.64 7.95
CA ILE A 75 0.02 -4.21 7.94
C ILE A 75 -0.06 -5.68 8.35
N VAL A 76 0.60 -6.54 7.58
CA VAL A 76 1.05 -7.84 8.07
C VAL A 76 2.54 -7.75 8.38
N HIS A 77 2.91 -8.11 9.61
CA HIS A 77 4.29 -8.11 10.06
C HIS A 77 4.68 -9.47 10.65
N ARG A 78 5.98 -9.71 10.85
CA ARG A 78 6.49 -10.92 11.50
C ARG A 78 6.85 -10.61 12.94
N PRO A 79 6.08 -11.08 13.94
CA PRO A 79 6.41 -10.84 15.35
C PRO A 79 7.50 -11.76 15.91
N ASP A 80 7.76 -12.90 15.27
CA ASP A 80 8.66 -13.96 15.72
C ASP A 80 10.16 -13.65 15.52
N VAL A 81 10.46 -12.56 14.81
CA VAL A 81 11.85 -12.14 14.50
C VAL A 81 12.44 -11.14 15.49
N LEU A 82 11.69 -10.77 16.53
CA LEU A 82 12.17 -9.85 17.57
C LEU A 82 13.32 -10.49 18.35
N ASP A 83 14.40 -9.73 18.55
CA ASP A 83 15.51 -10.18 19.39
C ASP A 83 15.18 -10.04 20.89
N ALA A 84 16.12 -10.48 21.74
CA ALA A 84 15.93 -10.45 23.20
C ALA A 84 15.81 -9.03 23.78
N VAL A 85 16.30 -8.02 23.08
CA VAL A 85 16.23 -6.60 23.48
C VAL A 85 14.93 -5.97 23.00
N GLU A 86 14.54 -6.23 21.75
CA GLU A 86 13.26 -5.77 21.19
C GLU A 86 12.07 -6.38 21.94
N GLY A 87 12.15 -7.67 22.27
CA GLY A 87 11.16 -8.42 23.05
C GLY A 87 11.42 -8.47 24.56
N ALA A 88 12.13 -7.48 25.13
CA ALA A 88 12.63 -7.56 26.51
C ALA A 88 11.56 -7.77 27.60
N ALA A 89 10.33 -7.26 27.41
CA ALA A 89 9.23 -7.49 28.36
C ALA A 89 8.60 -8.89 28.24
N ALA A 90 8.83 -9.59 27.13
CA ALA A 90 8.36 -10.97 26.92
C ALA A 90 9.35 -12.03 27.41
N GLN A 91 10.56 -11.64 27.84
CA GLN A 91 11.56 -12.57 28.39
C GLN A 91 11.13 -13.13 29.75
N ASN A 92 11.72 -14.27 30.15
CA ASN A 92 11.48 -14.89 31.46
C ASN A 92 12.81 -15.17 32.20
N PRO A 93 13.19 -14.35 33.22
CA PRO A 93 12.47 -13.17 33.71
C PRO A 93 12.51 -11.99 32.72
N PRO A 94 11.57 -11.02 32.80
CA PRO A 94 11.61 -9.83 31.96
C PRO A 94 12.90 -9.02 32.16
N THR A 95 13.48 -8.53 31.08
CA THR A 95 14.73 -7.73 31.08
C THR A 95 14.50 -6.24 30.83
N GLY A 96 13.25 -5.83 30.54
CA GLY A 96 12.85 -4.44 30.33
C GLY A 96 11.34 -4.25 30.56
N GLU A 97 10.91 -3.00 30.72
CA GLU A 97 9.48 -2.63 30.88
C GLU A 97 8.69 -2.79 29.58
N CYS A 98 9.39 -2.67 28.45
CA CYS A 98 8.91 -2.91 27.09
C CYS A 98 9.97 -3.78 26.39
N CYS A 99 9.66 -4.54 25.35
CA CYS A 99 8.37 -4.65 24.68
C CYS A 99 7.97 -6.11 24.50
N LYS A 100 6.77 -6.33 23.97
CA LYS A 100 6.30 -7.65 23.58
C LYS A 100 5.77 -7.64 22.16
N ASN A 101 5.73 -8.82 21.56
CA ASN A 101 5.29 -9.03 20.19
C ASN A 101 3.85 -8.52 19.99
N ALA A 102 3.64 -7.68 18.98
CA ALA A 102 2.29 -7.34 18.50
C ALA A 102 1.67 -8.53 17.73
N PRO A 103 0.33 -8.63 17.64
CA PRO A 103 -0.32 -9.55 16.71
C PRO A 103 0.10 -9.25 15.26
N PRO A 104 0.32 -10.26 14.39
CA PRO A 104 0.85 -10.05 13.04
C PRO A 104 0.03 -9.11 12.16
N ILE A 105 -1.29 -9.07 12.33
CA ILE A 105 -2.17 -8.17 11.59
C ILE A 105 -2.46 -6.95 12.42
N LEU A 106 -2.19 -5.78 11.87
CA LEU A 106 -2.50 -4.47 12.47
C LEU A 106 -3.28 -3.63 11.46
N GLU A 107 -4.43 -3.10 11.88
CA GLU A 107 -5.21 -2.11 11.13
C GLU A 107 -5.06 -0.75 11.79
N PHE A 108 -4.74 0.27 11.01
CA PHE A 108 -4.59 1.66 11.47
C PHE A 108 -5.57 2.58 10.74
N ASP A 109 -6.10 3.57 11.44
CA ASP A 109 -6.69 4.74 10.77
C ASP A 109 -5.61 5.66 10.18
N GLN A 110 -6.02 6.67 9.40
CA GLN A 110 -5.09 7.66 8.82
C GLN A 110 -4.28 8.43 9.87
N ALA A 111 -4.77 8.54 11.11
CA ALA A 111 -4.07 9.21 12.20
C ALA A 111 -3.08 8.27 12.92
N GLY A 112 -2.93 7.03 12.45
CA GLY A 112 -2.01 6.04 13.00
C GLY A 112 -2.50 5.39 14.29
N ASN A 113 -3.79 5.49 14.65
CA ASN A 113 -4.35 4.74 15.77
C ASN A 113 -4.62 3.29 15.35
N VAL A 114 -4.28 2.33 16.22
CA VAL A 114 -4.65 0.92 15.99
C VAL A 114 -6.16 0.74 16.18
N LEU A 115 -6.82 0.24 15.14
CA LEU A 115 -8.26 -0.09 15.15
C LEU A 115 -8.49 -1.57 15.47
N ARG A 116 -7.69 -2.46 14.86
CA ARG A 116 -7.76 -3.91 15.07
C ARG A 116 -6.39 -4.54 15.08
N SER A 117 -6.30 -5.66 15.78
CA SER A 117 -5.13 -6.51 15.77
C SER A 117 -5.51 -7.97 16.01
N TRP A 118 -4.95 -8.91 15.25
CA TRP A 118 -5.24 -10.34 15.35
C TRP A 118 -4.22 -11.19 14.57
N GLY A 119 -4.39 -12.52 14.58
CA GLY A 119 -3.61 -13.46 13.79
C GLY A 119 -2.43 -14.08 14.55
N GLY A 120 -1.62 -14.86 13.84
CA GLY A 120 -0.39 -15.47 14.37
C GLY A 120 -0.55 -16.81 15.06
N SER A 121 -1.72 -17.44 14.94
CA SER A 121 -1.96 -18.78 15.46
C SER A 121 -2.96 -19.51 14.58
N ASP A 122 -2.81 -20.83 14.54
CA ASP A 122 -3.76 -21.74 13.92
C ASP A 122 -5.15 -21.59 14.54
N GLY A 123 -6.17 -21.99 13.78
CA GLY A 123 -7.54 -21.95 14.28
C GLY A 123 -8.44 -22.99 13.63
N PRO A 124 -9.73 -22.99 13.98
CA PRO A 124 -10.67 -24.00 13.48
C PRO A 124 -10.78 -23.97 11.96
N GLY A 125 -10.20 -24.97 11.30
CA GLY A 125 -10.26 -25.15 9.85
C GLY A 125 -9.17 -24.43 9.05
N TYR A 126 -8.12 -23.92 9.69
CA TYR A 126 -6.96 -23.34 9.01
C TYR A 126 -5.67 -23.43 9.82
N GLU A 127 -4.55 -23.46 9.11
CA GLU A 127 -3.20 -23.31 9.66
C GLU A 127 -2.72 -21.89 9.32
N TRP A 128 -2.08 -21.21 10.28
CA TRP A 128 -1.45 -19.91 10.01
C TRP A 128 -0.20 -20.14 9.15
N PRO A 129 0.16 -19.22 8.23
CA PRO A 129 1.37 -19.41 7.44
C PRO A 129 2.62 -19.40 8.34
N GLU A 130 3.55 -20.31 8.09
CA GLU A 130 4.85 -20.40 8.77
C GLU A 130 5.60 -19.06 8.67
N SER A 131 5.47 -18.40 7.51
CA SER A 131 6.14 -17.13 7.24
C SER A 131 5.19 -16.17 6.52
N ASN A 132 4.18 -15.66 7.24
CA ASN A 132 3.22 -14.70 6.69
C ASN A 132 3.91 -13.59 5.90
N HIS A 133 3.30 -13.19 4.78
CA HIS A 133 3.93 -12.30 3.81
C HIS A 133 2.94 -11.34 3.15
N GLY A 134 2.07 -11.84 2.27
CA GLY A 134 1.10 -11.01 1.56
C GLY A 134 -0.12 -10.65 2.40
N ILE A 135 -0.62 -9.42 2.26
CA ILE A 135 -1.94 -8.98 2.73
C ILE A 135 -2.69 -8.24 1.63
N ASN A 136 -3.97 -8.53 1.48
CA ASN A 136 -4.87 -7.80 0.59
C ASN A 136 -6.26 -7.68 1.22
N ILE A 137 -6.91 -6.54 1.05
CA ILE A 137 -8.32 -6.35 1.45
C ILE A 137 -9.14 -6.22 0.17
N ASP A 138 -10.04 -7.17 -0.06
CA ASP A 138 -10.86 -7.19 -1.26
C ASP A 138 -12.00 -6.14 -1.21
N GLY A 139 -12.65 -5.91 -2.35
CA GLY A 139 -13.75 -4.94 -2.44
C GLY A 139 -15.01 -5.30 -1.63
N LYS A 140 -15.04 -6.47 -0.97
CA LYS A 140 -16.09 -6.88 -0.02
C LYS A 140 -15.63 -6.76 1.44
N GLY A 141 -14.40 -6.27 1.67
CA GLY A 141 -13.82 -6.11 3.00
C GLY A 141 -13.23 -7.39 3.60
N PHE A 142 -13.01 -8.45 2.82
CA PHE A 142 -12.31 -9.62 3.35
C PHE A 142 -10.81 -9.42 3.31
N VAL A 143 -10.14 -9.87 4.36
CA VAL A 143 -8.68 -9.83 4.52
C VAL A 143 -8.12 -11.15 4.02
N TRP A 144 -7.23 -11.08 3.03
CA TRP A 144 -6.55 -12.21 2.44
C TRP A 144 -5.08 -12.21 2.87
N ILE A 145 -4.61 -13.35 3.38
CA ILE A 145 -3.25 -13.52 3.88
C ILE A 145 -2.55 -14.66 3.12
N GLY A 146 -1.33 -14.38 2.67
CA GLY A 146 -0.43 -15.35 2.06
C GLY A 146 0.83 -15.55 2.90
N GLY A 147 1.64 -16.54 2.52
CA GLY A 147 2.87 -16.90 3.20
C GLY A 147 4.01 -17.24 2.24
N ASN A 148 5.23 -16.97 2.70
CA ASN A 148 6.48 -17.22 1.97
C ASN A 148 7.28 -18.40 2.58
N GLY A 149 6.70 -19.11 3.54
CA GLY A 149 7.25 -20.34 4.08
C GLY A 149 7.37 -21.42 3.01
N MET A 150 8.20 -22.44 3.27
CA MET A 150 8.33 -23.54 2.34
C MET A 150 6.99 -24.29 2.22
N ASN A 151 6.27 -24.42 3.34
CA ASN A 151 5.02 -25.15 3.41
C ASN A 151 3.78 -24.25 3.32
N ASP A 152 3.95 -22.95 3.06
CA ASP A 152 2.86 -21.97 2.89
C ASP A 152 2.20 -22.10 1.52
N GLY A 153 1.57 -23.25 1.30
CA GLY A 153 0.90 -23.64 0.08
C GLY A 153 -0.52 -23.09 -0.08
N HIS A 154 -0.93 -22.19 0.80
CA HIS A 154 -2.31 -21.80 0.97
C HIS A 154 -2.46 -20.29 1.08
N VAL A 155 -3.67 -19.81 0.77
CA VAL A 155 -4.11 -18.44 1.01
C VAL A 155 -5.28 -18.50 1.97
N LEU A 156 -5.22 -17.69 3.02
CA LEU A 156 -6.27 -17.59 4.01
C LEU A 156 -7.15 -16.38 3.73
N LYS A 157 -8.44 -16.53 4.03
CA LYS A 157 -9.44 -15.46 3.95
C LYS A 157 -10.11 -15.30 5.31
N PHE A 158 -10.14 -14.06 5.78
CA PHE A 158 -10.76 -13.66 7.02
C PHE A 158 -11.72 -12.50 6.82
N THR A 159 -12.66 -12.32 7.75
CA THR A 159 -13.33 -11.03 7.96
C THR A 159 -12.34 -10.00 8.53
N GLN A 160 -12.67 -8.70 8.50
CA GLN A 160 -11.81 -7.66 9.09
C GLN A 160 -11.57 -7.86 10.61
N ASP A 161 -12.52 -8.45 11.32
CA ASP A 161 -12.39 -8.83 12.75
C ASP A 161 -11.68 -10.18 12.97
N GLY A 162 -11.01 -10.74 11.96
CA GLY A 162 -10.15 -11.91 12.11
C GLY A 162 -10.88 -13.25 12.21
N LYS A 163 -12.15 -13.33 11.80
CA LYS A 163 -12.88 -14.60 11.74
C LYS A 163 -12.56 -15.30 10.44
N PHE A 164 -12.15 -16.56 10.53
CA PHE A 164 -11.85 -17.38 9.36
C PHE A 164 -13.08 -17.58 8.47
N VAL A 165 -12.88 -17.45 7.16
CA VAL A 165 -13.93 -17.59 6.15
C VAL A 165 -13.61 -18.76 5.22
N ALA A 166 -12.39 -18.81 4.70
CA ALA A 166 -11.99 -19.84 3.75
C ALA A 166 -10.45 -19.96 3.68
N MET A 167 -10.01 -21.14 3.28
CA MET A 167 -8.63 -21.40 2.87
C MET A 167 -8.66 -21.95 1.45
N ILE A 168 -7.77 -21.44 0.60
CA ILE A 168 -7.56 -21.97 -0.74
C ILE A 168 -6.15 -22.56 -0.77
N GLY A 169 -6.03 -23.82 -1.16
CA GLY A 169 -4.79 -24.58 -0.99
C GLY A 169 -4.72 -25.26 0.39
N ARG A 170 -3.54 -25.79 0.74
CA ARG A 170 -3.26 -26.45 2.02
C ARG A 170 -1.81 -26.18 2.45
N ALA A 171 -1.54 -26.19 3.74
CA ALA A 171 -0.16 -26.26 4.23
C ALA A 171 0.42 -27.68 4.05
N ASP A 172 1.74 -27.79 4.18
CA ASP A 172 2.48 -29.06 4.28
C ASP A 172 2.29 -30.05 3.11
N VAL A 173 1.89 -29.58 1.93
CA VAL A 173 1.81 -30.42 0.74
C VAL A 173 3.20 -30.57 0.11
N PRO A 174 3.64 -31.80 -0.28
CA PRO A 174 4.93 -32.03 -0.96
C PRO A 174 5.14 -31.16 -2.21
N THR A 175 6.39 -31.05 -2.67
CA THR A 175 6.88 -30.13 -3.72
C THR A 175 5.85 -29.91 -4.84
N PRO A 176 5.45 -28.66 -5.15
CA PRO A 176 4.40 -28.43 -6.13
C PRO A 176 4.95 -28.76 -7.52
N ASP A 177 4.16 -29.48 -8.33
CA ASP A 177 4.35 -29.52 -9.77
C ASP A 177 3.21 -28.76 -10.47
N SER A 178 3.26 -28.67 -11.79
CA SER A 178 2.24 -27.99 -12.60
C SER A 178 0.86 -28.67 -12.56
N LEU A 179 0.73 -29.83 -11.92
CA LEU A 179 -0.52 -30.57 -11.73
C LEU A 179 -1.11 -30.39 -10.32
N SER A 180 -0.42 -29.68 -9.43
CA SER A 180 -0.90 -29.34 -8.10
C SER A 180 -2.27 -28.65 -8.17
N LYS A 181 -3.24 -29.16 -7.40
CA LYS A 181 -4.61 -28.62 -7.32
C LYS A 181 -4.91 -27.96 -5.99
N ASP A 182 -4.06 -28.20 -5.01
CA ASP A 182 -4.28 -27.87 -3.60
C ASP A 182 -3.05 -27.24 -2.95
N ARG A 183 -2.04 -26.85 -3.74
CA ARG A 183 -0.87 -26.11 -3.26
C ARG A 183 -0.45 -25.01 -4.22
N PHE A 184 -0.44 -23.77 -3.73
CA PHE A 184 0.21 -22.62 -4.37
C PHE A 184 1.69 -22.55 -4.00
N HIS A 185 2.53 -21.97 -4.86
CA HIS A 185 3.91 -21.71 -4.50
C HIS A 185 4.02 -20.29 -3.93
N ARG A 186 4.41 -20.16 -2.64
CA ARG A 186 4.77 -18.90 -1.94
C ARG A 186 3.93 -17.69 -2.39
N VAL A 187 2.82 -17.46 -1.71
CA VAL A 187 1.76 -16.52 -2.10
C VAL A 187 1.70 -15.29 -1.21
#